data_AF-A0A6C0BRQ7-F1
#
_entry.id   AF-A0A6C0BRQ7-F1
#
_cell.length_a   1.000
_cell.length_b   1.000
_cell.length_c   1.000
_cell.angle_alpha   90.00
_cell.angle_beta   90.00
_cell.angle_gamma   90.00
#
_symmetry.space_group_name_H-M   'P 1'
#
loop_
_entity.id
_entity.type
_entity.pdbx_description
1 polymer ?
#
loop_
_entity_poly.entity_id
_entity_poly.type
_entity_poly.pdbx_seq_one_letter_code
_entity_poly.pdbx_strand_id
1 'polypeptide(L)'
;MNENNNTTYPKQPQPQEKEHPVQEKKLLLFELKKILIEHRHRTEFKLHIYPNKHNFVTKNNLFVFIRPNTKDFLEFVFKHFDIGFWSSMTREDTYDILISLLSRKQIDSVKIVLTQEDCSTFGDYVKDTIKPIYYKIVDRLWTNSNETKCYKKENVLLIDHSSYKSVFNPPHVSIHPKTFNLLNLEKKDSELMRLQNYLKHSLNVSSLHSYVRLNPYEAFDNPETEPEPEPIPYRRFQIITWFARLFERMCSPRQG
;
A
#
# COMPACT_ATOMS: atom_id res chain seq x y z
N MET A 1 36.64 -75.02 15.29
CA MET A 1 37.04 -73.65 15.64
C MET A 1 36.97 -72.85 14.34
N ASN A 2 35.90 -72.08 14.15
CA ASN A 2 35.73 -71.25 12.96
C ASN A 2 36.02 -69.80 13.34
N GLU A 3 37.05 -69.22 12.75
CA GLU A 3 37.42 -67.81 12.88
C GLU A 3 36.56 -66.96 11.95
N ASN A 4 35.72 -66.09 12.52
CA ASN A 4 35.06 -65.01 11.81
C ASN A 4 35.85 -63.72 12.05
N ASN A 5 36.65 -63.32 11.07
CA ASN A 5 37.31 -62.01 11.04
C ASN A 5 36.33 -60.94 10.57
N ASN A 6 35.83 -60.11 11.50
CA ASN A 6 35.03 -58.92 11.20
C ASN A 6 35.83 -57.66 11.57
N THR A 7 36.61 -57.16 10.62
CA THR A 7 37.35 -55.90 10.77
C THR A 7 36.40 -54.73 10.47
N THR A 8 36.00 -54.00 11.51
CA THR A 8 35.12 -52.83 11.38
C THR A 8 35.98 -51.58 11.24
N TYR A 9 36.04 -50.99 10.04
CA TYR A 9 36.65 -49.67 9.86
C TYR A 9 35.69 -48.56 10.32
N PRO A 10 36.17 -47.52 11.01
CA PRO A 10 35.32 -46.41 11.43
C PRO A 10 34.85 -45.59 10.21
N LYS A 11 33.52 -45.40 10.11
CA LYS A 11 32.92 -44.51 9.11
C LYS A 11 33.42 -43.08 9.34
N GLN A 12 33.95 -42.45 8.29
CA GLN A 12 34.28 -41.03 8.30
C GLN A 12 33.02 -40.18 8.52
N PRO A 13 33.10 -39.08 9.28
CA PRO A 13 31.96 -38.18 9.48
C PRO A 13 31.60 -37.51 8.14
N GLN A 14 30.33 -37.64 7.77
CA GLN A 14 29.73 -36.95 6.62
C GLN A 14 29.82 -35.43 6.83
N PRO A 15 30.09 -34.63 5.78
CA PRO A 15 30.10 -33.18 5.90
C PRO A 15 28.71 -32.69 6.29
N GLN A 16 28.61 -31.93 7.39
CA GLN A 16 27.38 -31.22 7.75
C GLN A 16 27.09 -30.18 6.64
N GLU A 17 26.01 -30.38 5.89
CA GLU A 17 25.45 -29.36 5.01
C GLU A 17 25.19 -28.10 5.85
N LYS A 18 25.84 -27.00 5.48
CA LYS A 18 25.52 -25.69 6.06
C LYS A 18 24.12 -25.33 5.59
N GLU A 19 23.12 -25.42 6.47
CA GLU A 19 21.80 -24.88 6.25
C GLU A 19 21.94 -23.38 5.94
N HIS A 20 21.79 -23.01 4.66
CA HIS A 20 21.60 -21.62 4.30
C HIS A 20 20.25 -21.19 4.89
N PRO A 21 20.19 -20.11 5.69
CA PRO A 21 18.92 -19.67 6.26
C PRO A 21 17.93 -19.41 5.13
N VAL A 22 16.79 -20.12 5.16
CA VAL A 22 15.70 -19.93 4.20
C VAL A 22 15.30 -18.46 4.26
N GLN A 23 15.51 -17.73 3.18
CA GLN A 23 15.13 -16.32 3.11
C GLN A 23 13.62 -16.23 3.26
N GLU A 24 13.19 -15.54 4.33
CA GLU A 24 11.78 -15.40 4.64
C GLU A 24 11.07 -14.59 3.56
N LYS A 25 9.89 -15.07 3.16
CA LYS A 25 9.08 -14.41 2.14
C LYS A 25 8.60 -13.04 2.63
N LYS A 26 8.64 -12.06 1.73
CA LYS A 26 8.22 -10.68 1.97
C LYS A 26 7.10 -10.31 1.01
N LEU A 27 6.01 -9.80 1.55
CA LEU A 27 4.83 -9.37 0.78
C LEU A 27 4.74 -7.85 0.79
N LEU A 28 4.71 -7.25 -0.41
CA LEU A 28 4.38 -5.83 -0.57
C LEU A 28 2.92 -5.71 -1.00
N LEU A 29 2.14 -4.89 -0.29
CA LEU A 29 0.75 -4.58 -0.61
C LEU A 29 0.66 -3.17 -1.21
N PHE A 30 0.44 -3.06 -2.51
CA PHE A 30 0.39 -1.78 -3.21
C PHE A 30 -1.02 -1.20 -3.30
N GLU A 31 -1.19 0.05 -2.89
CA GLU A 31 -2.23 0.91 -3.47
C GLU A 31 -1.89 1.19 -4.94
N LEU A 32 -2.91 1.21 -5.79
CA LEU A 32 -2.77 1.51 -7.21
C LEU A 32 -2.84 3.01 -7.45
N LYS A 33 -3.94 3.63 -7.00
CA LYS A 33 -4.27 5.02 -7.31
C LYS A 33 -3.32 5.95 -6.56
N LYS A 34 -2.79 6.96 -7.26
CA LYS A 34 -1.79 7.94 -6.80
C LYS A 34 -0.41 7.35 -6.45
N ILE A 35 -0.20 6.04 -6.57
CA ILE A 35 1.13 5.42 -6.47
C ILE A 35 1.64 5.01 -7.85
N LEU A 36 0.92 4.13 -8.56
CA LEU A 36 1.31 3.61 -9.88
C LEU A 36 0.54 4.30 -11.01
N ILE A 37 -0.70 4.70 -10.74
CA ILE A 37 -1.59 5.29 -11.74
C ILE A 37 -2.36 6.47 -11.17
N GLU A 38 -2.84 7.33 -12.05
CA GLU A 38 -3.93 8.26 -11.78
C GLU A 38 -5.06 7.99 -12.77
N HIS A 39 -6.31 8.22 -12.36
CA HIS A 39 -7.44 8.15 -13.27
C HIS A 39 -8.36 9.35 -13.14
N ARG A 40 -9.06 9.68 -14.22
CA ARG A 40 -10.09 10.71 -14.28
C ARG A 40 -11.31 10.17 -15.00
N HIS A 41 -12.50 10.41 -14.46
CA HIS A 41 -13.72 10.01 -15.14
C HIS A 41 -13.89 10.84 -16.41
N ARG A 42 -14.31 10.19 -17.51
CA ARG A 42 -14.41 10.82 -18.83
C ARG A 42 -15.31 12.06 -18.86
N THR A 43 -16.36 12.11 -18.04
CA THR A 43 -17.29 13.26 -17.98
C THR A 43 -16.72 14.44 -17.19
N GLU A 44 -15.81 14.20 -16.24
CA GLU A 44 -15.19 15.23 -15.40
C GLU A 44 -13.94 15.81 -16.07
N PHE A 45 -13.32 15.05 -16.97
CA PHE A 45 -12.09 15.45 -17.64
C PHE A 45 -12.40 16.17 -18.95
N LYS A 46 -12.25 17.50 -18.92
CA LYS A 46 -12.26 18.36 -20.11
C LYS A 46 -11.09 18.01 -21.04
N LEU A 47 -11.31 17.05 -21.94
CA LEU A 47 -10.33 16.54 -22.91
C LEU A 47 -9.59 17.63 -23.70
N HIS A 48 -10.21 18.80 -23.90
CA HIS A 48 -9.62 19.90 -24.66
C HIS A 48 -8.36 20.51 -24.01
N ILE A 49 -8.09 20.25 -22.73
CA ILE A 49 -6.87 20.73 -22.05
C ILE A 49 -5.73 19.70 -22.18
N TYR A 50 -6.03 18.41 -22.37
CA TYR A 50 -5.03 17.33 -22.47
C TYR A 50 -5.45 16.23 -23.45
N PRO A 51 -5.62 16.53 -24.75
CA PRO A 51 -6.03 15.51 -25.72
C PRO A 51 -4.96 14.40 -25.80
N ASN A 52 -5.40 13.14 -25.77
CA ASN A 52 -4.60 11.93 -26.01
C ASN A 52 -3.43 11.64 -25.05
N LYS A 53 -3.43 12.17 -23.81
CA LYS A 53 -2.38 11.83 -22.81
C LYS A 53 -2.68 10.60 -21.94
N HIS A 54 -3.85 9.97 -22.05
CA HIS A 54 -4.18 8.77 -21.29
C HIS A 54 -3.53 7.54 -21.91
N ASN A 55 -3.16 6.56 -21.09
CA ASN A 55 -2.57 5.30 -21.53
C ASN A 55 -3.63 4.29 -21.97
N PHE A 56 -4.74 4.21 -21.24
CA PHE A 56 -5.88 3.35 -21.57
C PHE A 56 -7.17 3.84 -20.90
N VAL A 57 -8.29 3.20 -21.24
CA VAL A 57 -9.62 3.49 -20.69
C VAL A 57 -10.19 2.23 -20.05
N THR A 58 -10.73 2.33 -18.83
CA THR A 58 -11.44 1.20 -18.18
C THR A 58 -12.86 1.03 -18.74
N LYS A 59 -13.52 -0.09 -18.46
CA LYS A 59 -14.93 -0.30 -18.85
C LYS A 59 -15.87 0.76 -18.27
N ASN A 60 -15.56 1.26 -17.07
CA ASN A 60 -16.29 2.34 -16.40
C ASN A 60 -15.87 3.75 -16.85
N ASN A 61 -15.34 3.89 -18.07
CA ASN A 61 -15.00 5.19 -18.68
C ASN A 61 -14.00 6.03 -17.85
N LEU A 62 -13.07 5.39 -17.16
CA LEU A 62 -11.96 6.07 -16.52
C LEU A 62 -10.79 6.21 -17.49
N PHE A 63 -10.34 7.43 -17.77
CA PHE A 63 -9.05 7.66 -18.39
C PHE A 63 -7.95 7.37 -17.38
N VAL A 64 -7.05 6.43 -17.70
CA VAL A 64 -5.96 6.02 -16.82
C VAL A 64 -4.63 6.54 -17.36
N PHE A 65 -3.84 7.09 -16.45
CA PHE A 65 -2.52 7.63 -16.68
C PHE A 65 -1.52 6.86 -15.82
N ILE A 66 -0.51 6.28 -16.44
CA ILE A 66 0.53 5.50 -15.78
C ILE A 66 1.63 6.43 -15.31
N ARG A 67 2.06 6.28 -14.06
CA ARG A 67 3.15 7.07 -13.49
C ARG A 67 4.47 6.74 -14.20
N PRO A 68 5.33 7.73 -14.51
CA PRO A 68 6.66 7.49 -15.04
C PRO A 68 7.44 6.43 -14.23
N ASN A 69 8.22 5.60 -14.92
CA ASN A 69 9.03 4.50 -14.35
C ASN A 69 8.23 3.31 -13.76
N THR A 70 6.90 3.24 -13.97
CA THR A 70 6.09 2.13 -13.45
C THR A 70 6.51 0.76 -13.99
N LYS A 71 6.91 0.66 -15.27
CA LYS A 71 7.36 -0.60 -15.86
C LYS A 71 8.59 -1.15 -15.13
N ASP A 72 9.67 -0.37 -15.07
CA ASP A 72 10.93 -0.77 -14.44
C ASP A 72 10.74 -1.05 -12.94
N PHE A 73 9.93 -0.23 -12.27
CA PHE A 73 9.56 -0.44 -10.88
C PHE A 73 8.85 -1.78 -10.66
N LEU A 74 7.86 -2.11 -11.49
CA LEU A 74 7.13 -3.38 -11.41
C LEU A 74 8.07 -4.57 -11.70
N GLU A 75 8.93 -4.46 -12.71
CA GLU A 75 9.94 -5.50 -12.99
C GLU A 75 10.85 -5.75 -11.78
N PHE A 76 11.30 -4.69 -11.10
CA PHE A 76 12.09 -4.81 -9.88
C PHE A 76 11.31 -5.48 -8.74
N VAL A 77 10.11 -4.97 -8.38
CA VAL A 77 9.42 -5.48 -7.19
C VAL A 77 8.97 -6.94 -7.38
N PHE A 78 8.47 -7.31 -8.56
CA PHE A 78 8.08 -8.70 -8.85
C PHE A 78 9.28 -9.67 -8.90
N LYS A 79 10.49 -9.17 -9.14
CA LYS A 79 11.71 -9.99 -9.10
C LYS A 79 12.14 -10.31 -7.66
N HIS A 80 11.80 -9.44 -6.70
CA HIS A 80 12.41 -9.44 -5.38
C HIS A 80 11.44 -9.67 -4.22
N PHE A 81 10.14 -9.50 -4.45
CA PHE A 81 9.11 -9.60 -3.44
C PHE A 81 7.92 -10.39 -3.97
N ASP A 82 7.16 -10.99 -3.05
CA ASP A 82 5.80 -11.36 -3.34
C ASP A 82 4.93 -10.11 -3.37
N ILE A 83 4.02 -10.02 -4.34
CA ILE A 83 3.24 -8.80 -4.61
C ILE A 83 1.76 -9.06 -4.39
N GLY A 84 1.13 -8.18 -3.63
CA GLY A 84 -0.32 -8.04 -3.56
C GLY A 84 -0.74 -6.60 -3.87
N PHE A 85 -2.00 -6.43 -4.22
CA PHE A 85 -2.61 -5.13 -4.43
C PHE A 85 -3.71 -4.92 -3.41
N TRP A 86 -3.80 -3.72 -2.85
CA TRP A 86 -4.92 -3.29 -2.03
C TRP A 86 -5.37 -1.90 -2.48
N SER A 87 -6.44 -1.86 -3.25
CA SER A 87 -6.98 -0.67 -3.89
C SER A 87 -8.21 -0.17 -3.15
N SER A 88 -8.37 1.14 -2.99
CA SER A 88 -9.66 1.73 -2.57
C SER A 88 -10.61 2.00 -3.76
N MET A 89 -10.34 1.44 -4.94
CA MET A 89 -11.26 1.47 -6.09
C MET A 89 -12.14 0.24 -6.09
N THR A 90 -13.29 0.32 -6.78
CA THR A 90 -14.20 -0.81 -6.96
C THR A 90 -13.46 -2.04 -7.49
N ARG A 91 -14.03 -3.22 -7.26
CA ARG A 91 -13.49 -4.45 -7.81
C ARG A 91 -13.28 -4.37 -9.32
N GLU A 92 -14.29 -3.93 -10.06
CA GLU A 92 -14.24 -3.84 -11.52
C GLU A 92 -13.09 -2.95 -12.01
N ASP A 93 -12.99 -1.73 -11.50
CA ASP A 93 -11.92 -0.79 -11.90
C ASP A 93 -10.54 -1.33 -11.54
N THR A 94 -10.42 -1.97 -10.36
CA THR A 94 -9.15 -2.53 -9.91
C THR A 94 -8.67 -3.63 -10.85
N TYR A 95 -9.53 -4.59 -11.22
CA TYR A 95 -9.15 -5.67 -12.12
C TYR A 95 -8.89 -5.19 -13.55
N ASP A 96 -9.71 -4.28 -14.09
CA ASP A 96 -9.49 -3.70 -15.41
C ASP A 96 -8.12 -2.98 -15.51
N ILE A 97 -7.75 -2.23 -14.46
CA ILE A 97 -6.46 -1.57 -14.37
C ILE A 97 -5.32 -2.59 -14.28
N LEU A 98 -5.44 -3.60 -13.42
CA LEU A 98 -4.39 -4.61 -13.25
C LEU A 98 -4.12 -5.40 -14.53
N ILE A 99 -5.18 -5.81 -15.25
CA ILE A 99 -5.06 -6.53 -16.53
C ILE A 99 -4.37 -5.66 -17.59
N SER A 100 -4.63 -4.35 -17.57
CA SER A 100 -4.01 -3.40 -18.51
C SER A 100 -2.57 -3.02 -18.14
N LEU A 101 -2.26 -3.02 -16.84
CA LEU A 101 -0.97 -2.55 -16.30
C LEU A 101 0.09 -3.66 -16.25
N LEU A 102 -0.31 -4.89 -15.94
CA LEU A 102 0.59 -6.00 -15.67
C LEU A 102 0.73 -6.94 -16.87
N SER A 103 1.92 -7.51 -17.05
CA SER A 103 2.11 -8.64 -17.98
C SER A 103 1.40 -9.89 -17.46
N ARG A 104 1.11 -10.84 -18.36
CA ARG A 104 0.47 -12.11 -17.99
C ARG A 104 1.22 -12.84 -16.87
N LYS A 105 2.56 -12.91 -16.98
CA LYS A 105 3.43 -13.51 -15.97
C LYS A 105 3.32 -12.82 -14.61
N GLN A 106 3.24 -11.49 -14.59
CA GLN A 106 3.06 -10.74 -13.35
C GLN A 106 1.69 -11.03 -12.73
N ILE A 107 0.61 -10.99 -13.53
CA ILE A 107 -0.76 -11.32 -13.07
C ILE A 107 -0.79 -12.69 -12.41
N ASP A 108 -0.25 -13.72 -13.07
CA ASP A 108 -0.25 -15.09 -12.56
C ASP A 108 0.61 -15.25 -11.28
N SER A 109 1.49 -14.29 -10.97
CA SER A 109 2.35 -14.29 -9.78
C SER A 109 1.81 -13.47 -8.60
N VAL A 110 0.77 -12.64 -8.81
CA VAL A 110 0.14 -11.84 -7.75
C VAL A 110 -0.44 -12.76 -6.67
N LYS A 111 -0.15 -12.46 -5.40
CA LYS A 111 -0.56 -13.28 -4.26
C LYS A 111 -1.95 -12.96 -3.75
N ILE A 112 -2.33 -11.70 -3.79
CA ILE A 112 -3.62 -11.25 -3.29
C ILE A 112 -4.03 -9.95 -3.97
N VAL A 113 -5.31 -9.82 -4.29
CA VAL A 113 -5.92 -8.58 -4.78
C VAL A 113 -7.08 -8.25 -3.84
N LEU A 114 -6.95 -7.12 -3.16
CA LEU A 114 -7.94 -6.55 -2.27
C LEU A 114 -8.45 -5.26 -2.88
N THR A 115 -9.76 -5.07 -2.85
CA THR A 115 -10.46 -3.97 -3.51
C THR A 115 -11.16 -3.10 -2.46
N GLN A 116 -11.92 -2.11 -2.90
CA GLN A 116 -12.67 -1.23 -1.99
C GLN A 116 -13.55 -2.01 -1.02
N GLU A 117 -14.13 -3.11 -1.49
CA GLU A 117 -15.01 -4.02 -0.75
C GLU A 117 -14.29 -4.74 0.40
N ASP A 118 -12.96 -4.83 0.37
CA ASP A 118 -12.13 -5.42 1.44
C ASP A 118 -11.65 -4.37 2.45
N CYS A 119 -11.94 -3.09 2.21
CA CYS A 119 -11.60 -2.01 3.14
C CYS A 119 -12.61 -1.91 4.28
N SER A 120 -12.15 -1.40 5.43
CA SER A 120 -13.03 -1.07 6.55
C SER A 120 -13.58 0.35 6.41
N THR A 121 -14.85 0.55 6.76
CA THR A 121 -15.50 1.85 6.82
C THR A 121 -16.12 2.04 8.21
N PHE A 122 -15.87 3.20 8.83
CA PHE A 122 -16.37 3.51 10.19
C PHE A 122 -17.35 4.68 10.23
N GLY A 123 -17.97 5.00 9.09
CA GLY A 123 -18.82 6.20 8.96
C GLY A 123 -18.03 7.51 8.93
N ASP A 124 -16.71 7.44 8.80
CA ASP A 124 -15.88 8.61 8.51
C ASP A 124 -15.97 8.96 7.03
N TYR A 125 -16.08 10.26 6.76
CA TYR A 125 -16.19 10.78 5.41
C TYR A 125 -15.08 11.79 5.14
N VAL A 126 -14.59 11.79 3.90
CA VAL A 126 -13.74 12.88 3.42
C VAL A 126 -14.58 14.15 3.43
N LYS A 127 -14.14 15.10 4.26
CA LYS A 127 -14.71 16.46 4.35
C LYS A 127 -14.87 16.98 2.92
N ASP A 128 -16.08 17.38 2.55
CA ASP A 128 -16.45 17.95 1.25
C ASP A 128 -16.87 16.99 0.11
N THR A 129 -16.86 15.65 0.30
CA THR A 129 -17.28 14.73 -0.79
C THR A 129 -18.33 13.68 -0.40
N ILE A 130 -18.71 13.58 0.89
CA ILE A 130 -19.55 12.48 1.42
C ILE A 130 -19.00 11.10 0.99
N LYS A 131 -17.71 11.01 0.69
CA LYS A 131 -17.06 9.76 0.29
C LYS A 131 -16.55 9.07 1.55
N PRO A 132 -16.91 7.79 1.78
CA PRO A 132 -16.39 7.03 2.91
C PRO A 132 -14.86 6.96 2.87
N ILE A 133 -14.24 6.99 4.06
CA ILE A 133 -12.85 6.62 4.20
C ILE A 133 -12.73 5.10 4.18
N TYR A 134 -11.87 4.60 3.28
CA TYR A 134 -11.58 3.18 3.13
C TYR A 134 -10.29 2.84 3.85
N TYR A 135 -10.41 2.39 5.10
CA TYR A 135 -9.28 2.01 5.94
C TYR A 135 -8.75 0.62 5.58
N LYS A 136 -7.42 0.47 5.60
CA LYS A 136 -6.71 -0.77 5.27
C LYS A 136 -6.06 -1.31 6.53
N ILE A 137 -6.73 -2.25 7.18
CA ILE A 137 -6.27 -2.85 8.44
C ILE A 137 -5.56 -4.17 8.11
N VAL A 138 -4.24 -4.11 8.00
CA VAL A 138 -3.36 -5.21 7.56
C VAL A 138 -3.49 -6.43 8.46
N ASP A 139 -3.72 -6.24 9.75
CA ASP A 139 -3.89 -7.35 10.70
C ASP A 139 -5.08 -8.27 10.36
N ARG A 140 -6.14 -7.73 9.74
CA ARG A 140 -7.32 -8.52 9.33
C ARG A 140 -7.03 -9.54 8.24
N LEU A 141 -5.90 -9.42 7.55
CA LEU A 141 -5.52 -10.35 6.49
C LEU A 141 -5.30 -11.77 7.02
N TRP A 142 -4.69 -11.92 8.21
CA TRP A 142 -4.46 -13.24 8.81
C TRP A 142 -5.75 -13.95 9.22
N THR A 143 -6.84 -13.21 9.44
CA THR A 143 -8.15 -13.79 9.71
C THR A 143 -8.85 -14.21 8.40
N ASN A 144 -8.70 -13.41 7.34
CA ASN A 144 -9.58 -13.47 6.17
C ASN A 144 -8.95 -14.09 4.91
N SER A 145 -7.63 -14.25 4.84
CA SER A 145 -6.92 -14.77 3.66
C SER A 145 -5.92 -15.85 4.06
N ASN A 146 -5.98 -17.01 3.39
CA ASN A 146 -5.02 -18.09 3.61
C ASN A 146 -3.66 -17.78 2.97
N GLU A 147 -3.66 -17.00 1.90
CA GLU A 147 -2.47 -16.54 1.18
C GLU A 147 -1.56 -15.74 2.11
N THR A 148 -2.14 -14.91 2.99
CA THR A 148 -1.35 -14.08 3.91
C THR A 148 -0.81 -14.82 5.13
N LYS A 149 -1.38 -15.98 5.48
CA LYS A 149 -0.93 -16.80 6.64
C LYS A 149 0.47 -17.38 6.46
N CYS A 150 0.98 -17.47 5.23
CA CYS A 150 2.34 -17.94 4.97
C CYS A 150 3.42 -16.87 5.18
N TYR A 151 3.03 -15.62 5.50
CA TYR A 151 3.95 -14.53 5.82
C TYR A 151 3.93 -14.22 7.31
N LYS A 152 5.11 -13.86 7.83
CA LYS A 152 5.20 -13.20 9.14
C LYS A 152 4.63 -11.79 9.04
N LYS A 153 3.96 -11.34 10.11
CA LYS A 153 3.38 -9.99 10.17
C LYS A 153 4.41 -8.91 9.87
N GLU A 154 5.61 -9.06 10.42
CA GLU A 154 6.71 -8.12 10.23
C GLU A 154 7.33 -8.08 8.82
N ASN A 155 6.91 -8.99 7.92
CA ASN A 155 7.35 -9.09 6.53
C ASN A 155 6.24 -8.78 5.51
N VAL A 156 5.11 -8.23 5.97
CA VAL A 156 4.08 -7.63 5.12
C VAL A 156 4.15 -6.11 5.24
N LEU A 157 4.35 -5.40 4.14
CA LEU A 157 4.45 -3.94 4.11
C LEU A 157 3.37 -3.34 3.21
N LEU A 158 2.57 -2.42 3.77
CA LEU A 158 1.58 -1.66 3.01
C LEU A 158 2.23 -0.41 2.40
N ILE A 159 2.03 -0.20 1.10
CA ILE A 159 2.52 0.96 0.37
C ILE A 159 1.29 1.73 -0.13
N ASP A 160 0.96 2.81 0.57
CA ASP A 160 -0.21 3.64 0.28
C ASP A 160 0.17 5.11 0.43
N HIS A 161 -0.24 5.96 -0.49
CA HIS A 161 0.03 7.40 -0.40
C HIS A 161 -0.73 8.09 0.75
N SER A 162 -1.81 7.47 1.25
CA SER A 162 -2.69 8.04 2.27
C SER A 162 -2.38 7.47 3.65
N SER A 163 -1.61 8.19 4.46
CA SER A 163 -1.25 7.76 5.83
C SER A 163 -2.46 7.53 6.75
N TYR A 164 -3.53 8.32 6.58
CA TYR A 164 -4.74 8.18 7.38
C TYR A 164 -5.49 6.87 7.13
N LYS A 165 -5.34 6.23 5.96
CA LYS A 165 -6.02 4.95 5.66
C LYS A 165 -5.42 3.78 6.43
N SER A 166 -4.17 3.91 6.88
CA SER A 166 -3.45 2.90 7.66
C SER A 166 -3.42 3.19 9.15
N VAL A 167 -4.15 4.21 9.64
CA VAL A 167 -4.09 4.71 11.03
C VAL A 167 -4.40 3.66 12.10
N PHE A 168 -5.16 2.61 11.76
CA PHE A 168 -5.52 1.53 12.69
C PHE A 168 -4.48 0.39 12.75
N ASN A 169 -3.36 0.51 12.03
CA ASN A 169 -2.27 -0.46 12.11
C ASN A 169 -1.22 -0.01 13.13
N PRO A 170 -0.44 -0.95 13.70
CA PRO A 170 0.76 -0.62 14.44
C PRO A 170 1.73 0.28 13.62
N PRO A 171 2.61 1.04 14.28
CA PRO A 171 3.64 1.83 13.61
C PRO A 171 4.50 0.97 12.66
N HIS A 172 4.97 1.57 11.57
CA HIS A 172 5.92 0.97 10.61
C HIS A 172 5.39 -0.21 9.76
N VAL A 173 4.08 -0.47 9.81
CA VAL A 173 3.39 -1.43 8.92
C VAL A 173 3.19 -0.86 7.51
N SER A 174 3.27 0.47 7.36
CA SER A 174 3.11 1.17 6.10
C SER A 174 4.18 2.22 5.84
N ILE A 175 4.40 2.51 4.55
CA ILE A 175 5.15 3.67 4.07
C ILE A 175 4.29 4.48 3.09
N HIS A 176 4.59 5.78 2.98
CA HIS A 176 3.74 6.73 2.29
C HIS A 176 4.47 7.51 1.17
N PRO A 177 4.58 6.93 -0.05
CA PRO A 177 5.17 7.62 -1.19
C PRO A 177 4.38 8.84 -1.66
N LYS A 178 5.10 9.81 -2.26
CA LYS A 178 4.48 11.03 -2.81
C LYS A 178 3.44 10.69 -3.87
N THR A 179 2.30 11.39 -3.83
CA THR A 179 1.20 11.17 -4.76
C THR A 179 1.59 11.54 -6.19
N PHE A 180 1.24 10.68 -7.14
CA PHE A 180 1.26 11.01 -8.56
C PHE A 180 0.15 12.02 -8.88
N ASN A 181 0.52 13.15 -9.49
CA ASN A 181 -0.43 14.14 -9.98
C ASN A 181 -0.20 14.40 -11.47
N LEU A 182 -1.19 14.04 -12.29
CA LEU A 182 -1.19 14.24 -13.73
C LEU A 182 -0.88 15.70 -14.13
N LEU A 183 -1.36 16.67 -13.35
CA LEU A 183 -1.18 18.09 -13.65
C LEU A 183 0.29 18.52 -13.50
N ASN A 184 1.11 17.72 -12.83
CA ASN A 184 2.53 17.98 -12.61
C ASN A 184 3.45 17.14 -13.52
N LEU A 185 2.92 16.50 -14.57
CA LEU A 185 3.72 15.65 -15.47
C LEU A 185 4.93 16.35 -16.12
N GLU A 186 4.88 17.69 -16.25
CA GLU A 186 6.01 18.47 -16.76
C GLU A 186 7.19 18.52 -15.78
N LYS A 187 6.93 18.26 -14.49
CA LYS A 187 7.97 18.05 -13.48
C LYS A 187 8.44 16.60 -13.57
N LYS A 188 9.75 16.39 -13.56
CA LYS A 188 10.36 15.05 -13.58
C LYS A 188 9.95 14.27 -12.32
N ASP A 189 8.90 13.46 -12.40
CA ASP A 189 8.48 12.54 -11.32
C ASP A 189 9.48 11.38 -11.22
N SER A 190 10.20 11.31 -10.10
CA SER A 190 11.19 10.28 -9.79
C SER A 190 10.82 9.44 -8.56
N GLU A 191 9.59 9.54 -8.07
CA GLU A 191 9.20 8.92 -6.80
C GLU A 191 9.25 7.39 -6.85
N LEU A 192 8.88 6.77 -7.97
CA LEU A 192 9.00 5.31 -8.10
C LEU A 192 10.46 4.84 -8.13
N MET A 193 11.39 5.68 -8.63
CA MET A 193 12.82 5.39 -8.55
C MET A 193 13.31 5.50 -7.09
N ARG A 194 12.87 6.52 -6.36
CA ARG A 194 13.14 6.66 -4.91
C ARG A 194 12.59 5.46 -4.13
N LEU A 195 11.34 5.07 -4.38
CA LEU A 195 10.72 3.92 -3.76
C LEU A 195 11.46 2.62 -4.08
N GLN A 196 11.89 2.44 -5.34
CA GLN A 196 12.72 1.31 -5.75
C GLN A 196 14.02 1.25 -4.96
N ASN A 197 14.74 2.38 -4.86
CA ASN A 197 16.00 2.47 -4.12
C ASN A 197 15.81 2.17 -2.64
N TYR A 198 14.72 2.66 -2.04
CA TYR A 198 14.37 2.35 -0.67
C TYR A 198 14.14 0.84 -0.45
N LEU A 199 13.32 0.21 -1.30
CA LEU A 199 13.03 -1.23 -1.21
C LEU A 199 14.26 -2.10 -1.53
N LYS A 200 15.20 -1.61 -2.35
CA LYS A 200 16.46 -2.29 -2.61
C LYS A 200 17.31 -2.46 -1.35
N HIS A 201 17.30 -1.48 -0.45
CA HIS A 201 17.99 -1.58 0.85
C HIS A 201 17.26 -2.52 1.84
N SER A 202 16.01 -2.89 1.58
CA SER A 202 15.24 -3.83 2.42
C SER A 202 15.31 -5.29 1.97
N LEU A 203 16.10 -5.63 0.94
CA LEU A 203 16.12 -6.99 0.37
C LEU A 203 16.64 -8.05 1.36
N ASN A 204 17.64 -7.70 2.16
CA ASN A 204 18.34 -8.65 3.04
C ASN A 204 18.01 -8.48 4.53
N VAL A 205 17.01 -7.66 4.86
CA VAL A 205 16.56 -7.49 6.26
C VAL A 205 15.69 -8.66 6.70
N SER A 206 15.71 -8.99 8.00
CA SER A 206 14.86 -10.05 8.58
C SER A 206 13.40 -9.59 8.79
N SER A 207 13.18 -8.28 8.93
CA SER A 207 11.88 -7.67 9.21
C SER A 207 11.75 -6.35 8.43
N LEU A 208 10.72 -6.26 7.59
CA LEU A 208 10.40 -5.01 6.89
C LEU A 208 9.99 -3.91 7.87
N HIS A 209 9.22 -4.24 8.92
CA HIS A 209 8.80 -3.24 9.92
C HIS A 209 9.98 -2.67 10.70
N SER A 210 10.95 -3.51 11.08
CA SER A 210 12.18 -3.04 11.75
C SER A 210 13.01 -2.15 10.82
N TYR A 211 13.08 -2.50 9.53
CA TYR A 211 13.75 -1.69 8.53
C TYR A 211 13.09 -0.31 8.38
N VAL A 212 11.76 -0.25 8.26
CA VAL A 212 10.99 1.01 8.18
C VAL A 212 11.16 1.86 9.45
N ARG A 213 11.19 1.24 10.63
CA ARG A 213 11.45 1.95 11.89
C ARG A 213 12.81 2.63 11.90
N LEU A 214 13.85 1.93 11.45
CA LEU A 214 15.23 2.43 11.46
C LEU A 214 15.53 3.37 10.29
N ASN A 215 14.75 3.28 9.21
CA ASN A 215 14.93 4.06 7.99
C ASN A 215 13.56 4.62 7.56
N PRO A 216 12.98 5.62 8.24
CA PRO A 216 11.68 6.16 7.86
C PRO A 216 11.66 6.63 6.39
N TYR A 217 10.64 6.21 5.64
CA TYR A 217 10.58 6.48 4.20
C TYR A 217 10.53 7.97 3.88
N GLU A 218 9.88 8.77 4.72
CA GLU A 218 9.73 10.21 4.58
C GLU A 218 11.09 10.92 4.58
N ALA A 219 12.03 10.43 5.40
CA ALA A 219 13.39 10.95 5.53
C ALA A 219 14.39 10.37 4.51
N PHE A 220 14.01 9.32 3.78
CA PHE A 220 14.89 8.64 2.83
C PHE A 220 15.07 9.46 1.55
N ASP A 221 16.32 9.77 1.16
CA ASP A 221 16.68 10.47 -0.09
C ASP A 221 15.71 11.61 -0.44
N ASN A 222 15.48 12.51 0.52
CA ASN A 222 14.71 13.73 0.30
C ASN A 222 15.69 14.88 0.02
N PRO A 223 15.88 15.30 -1.26
CA PRO A 223 16.90 16.30 -1.58
C PRO A 223 16.64 17.69 -0.99
N GLU A 224 15.42 18.00 -0.55
CA GLU A 224 15.09 19.22 0.19
C GLU A 224 13.69 19.06 0.79
N THR A 225 13.57 19.29 2.10
CA THR A 225 12.29 19.50 2.77
C THR A 225 11.95 20.97 2.61
N GLU A 226 11.15 21.33 1.60
CA GLU A 226 10.17 22.36 1.93
C GLU A 226 9.21 21.70 2.93
N PRO A 227 9.07 22.23 4.15
CA PRO A 227 8.17 21.64 5.12
C PRO A 227 6.77 21.61 4.49
N GLU A 228 6.12 20.45 4.53
CA GLU A 228 4.69 20.43 4.28
C GLU A 228 4.05 21.46 5.22
N PRO A 229 3.08 22.27 4.74
CA PRO A 229 2.34 23.15 5.62
C PRO A 229 1.81 22.30 6.77
N GLU A 230 2.11 22.72 8.01
CA GLU A 230 1.75 21.96 9.20
C GLU A 230 0.29 21.50 9.10
N PRO A 231 -0.02 20.24 9.47
CA PRO A 231 -1.40 19.80 9.54
C PRO A 231 -2.13 20.78 10.43
N ILE A 232 -3.12 21.47 9.86
CA ILE A 232 -3.97 22.43 10.58
C ILE A 232 -4.34 21.75 11.90
N PRO A 233 -4.00 22.33 13.07
CA PRO A 233 -4.24 21.68 14.33
C PRO A 233 -5.69 21.24 14.35
N TYR A 234 -5.93 19.93 14.56
CA TYR A 234 -7.23 19.43 14.94
C TYR A 234 -7.60 20.19 16.20
N ARG A 235 -8.31 21.32 16.05
CA ARG A 235 -8.95 21.98 17.17
C ARG A 235 -9.92 20.94 17.70
N ARG A 236 -9.57 20.36 18.85
CA ARG A 236 -10.53 19.95 19.86
C ARG A 236 -11.43 21.15 20.13
N PHE A 237 -12.42 21.35 19.26
CA PHE A 237 -13.54 22.19 19.63
C PHE A 237 -14.39 21.33 20.55
N GLN A 238 -14.41 21.77 21.79
CA GLN A 238 -15.25 21.25 22.84
C GLN A 238 -16.68 21.14 22.31
N ILE A 239 -17.15 19.90 22.18
CA ILE A 239 -18.56 19.61 22.30
C ILE A 239 -18.92 20.05 23.72
N ILE A 240 -19.57 21.21 23.84
CA ILE A 240 -20.49 21.68 24.89
C ILE A 240 -20.70 23.16 24.56
N THR A 241 -21.81 23.48 23.90
CA THR A 241 -22.53 24.78 24.01
C THR A 241 -23.63 24.93 22.94
N TRP A 242 -23.68 24.07 21.91
CA TRP A 242 -24.78 24.14 20.94
C TRP A 242 -26.05 23.37 21.38
N PHE A 243 -25.91 22.23 22.06
CA PHE A 243 -27.08 21.49 22.59
C PHE A 243 -27.71 22.12 23.84
N ALA A 244 -26.97 22.92 24.61
CA ALA A 244 -27.53 23.61 25.79
C ALA A 244 -28.48 24.76 25.41
N ARG A 245 -28.30 25.40 24.25
CA ARG A 245 -29.14 26.53 23.81
C ARG A 245 -30.39 26.13 23.02
N LEU A 246 -30.50 24.86 22.61
CA LEU A 246 -31.70 24.35 21.94
C LEU A 246 -32.74 23.77 22.92
N PHE A 247 -32.30 23.35 24.11
CA PHE A 247 -33.21 22.80 25.14
C PHE A 247 -33.89 23.91 25.98
N GLU A 248 -33.20 25.03 26.27
CA GLU A 248 -33.82 26.17 26.98
C GLU A 248 -34.86 26.91 26.15
N ARG A 249 -34.82 26.80 24.81
CA ARG A 249 -35.78 27.45 23.90
C ARG A 249 -37.09 26.67 23.70
N MET A 250 -37.16 25.41 24.13
CA MET A 250 -38.37 24.57 23.99
C MET A 250 -39.21 24.45 25.27
N CYS A 251 -38.80 25.06 26.39
CA CYS A 251 -39.49 24.95 27.68
C CYS A 251 -39.90 26.29 28.35
N SER A 252 -39.94 27.42 27.63
CA SER A 252 -40.54 28.66 28.18
C SER A 252 -41.98 28.86 27.71
N PRO A 253 -42.94 29.15 28.62
CA PRO A 253 -44.35 29.32 28.28
C PRO A 253 -44.58 30.58 27.43
N ARG A 254 -45.43 30.45 26.41
CA ARG A 254 -45.89 31.57 25.58
C ARG A 254 -46.68 32.54 26.47
N GLN A 255 -46.29 33.81 26.48
CA GLN A 255 -47.18 34.91 26.87
C GLN A 255 -47.72 35.57 25.61
N GLY A 256 -49.05 35.61 25.54
CA GLY A 256 -49.89 36.11 24.47
C GLY A 256 -51.30 35.69 24.79
#